data_AF-A0A4Q3XN31-F1
#
_entry.id   AF-A0A4Q3XN31-F1
#
_cell.length_a   1.000
_cell.length_b   1.000
_cell.length_c   1.000
_cell.angle_alpha   90.00
_cell.angle_beta   90.00
_cell.angle_gamma   90.00
#
_symmetry.space_group_name_H-M   'P 1'
#
loop_
_entity.id
_entity.type
_entity.pdbx_description
1 polymer ?
#
loop_
_entity_poly.entity_id
_entity_poly.type
_entity_poly.pdbx_seq_one_letter_code
_entity_poly.pdbx_strand_id
1 'polypeptide(L)' 'MLIYRFLSGEDDSAFCHKVTRALSEGWTLHGSPTYAFDGFTKKMRCAQA' A
#
# COMPACT_ATOMS: atom_id res chain seq x y z
N MET A 1 13.80 5.93 17.03
CA MET A 1 13.58 6.55 15.70
C MET A 1 12.35 5.89 15.10
N LEU A 2 11.35 6.66 14.66
CA LEU A 2 10.18 6.10 13.99
C LEU A 2 10.57 5.78 12.54
N ILE A 3 10.35 4.55 12.10
CA ILE A 3 10.64 4.13 10.73
C ILE A 3 9.35 4.26 9.94
N TYR A 4 9.41 4.96 8.81
CA TYR A 4 8.28 5.13 7.90
C TYR A 4 8.52 4.34 6.62
N ARG A 5 7.51 3.58 6.21
CA ARG A 5 7.58 2.75 5.01
C ARG A 5 6.31 2.95 4.19
N PHE A 6 6.45 3.56 3.02
CA PHE A 6 5.35 3.72 2.09
C PHE A 6 5.25 2.51 1.16
N LEU A 7 4.09 1.84 1.14
CA LEU A 7 3.80 0.73 0.25
C LEU A 7 2.88 1.22 -0.87
N SER A 8 3.26 0.97 -2.11
CA SER A 8 2.41 1.21 -3.28
C SER A 8 2.34 -0.01 -4.19
N GLY A 9 1.24 -0.17 -4.91
CA GLY A 9 1.02 -1.27 -5.85
C GLY A 9 -0.18 -1.04 -6.76
N GLU A 10 -0.44 -2.03 -7.61
CA GLU A 10 -1.71 -2.11 -8.33
C GLU A 10 -2.83 -2.52 -7.36
N ASP A 11 -4.09 -2.24 -7.73
CA ASP A 11 -5.26 -2.67 -6.97
C ASP A 11 -5.55 -4.16 -7.15
N ASP A 12 -4.69 -4.99 -6.54
CA ASP A 12 -4.76 -6.45 -6.63
C ASP A 12 -4.49 -7.13 -5.28
N SER A 13 -4.66 -8.46 -5.25
CA SER A 13 -4.39 -9.26 -4.07
C SER A 13 -2.92 -9.18 -3.61
N ALA A 14 -1.98 -8.96 -4.53
CA ALA A 14 -0.57 -8.85 -4.19
C ALA A 14 -0.28 -7.61 -3.33
N PHE A 15 -0.99 -6.49 -3.56
CA PHE A 15 -0.91 -5.34 -2.66
C PHE A 15 -1.49 -5.65 -1.27
N CYS A 16 -2.65 -6.30 -1.20
CA CYS A 16 -3.23 -6.73 0.07
C CYS A 16 -2.26 -7.62 0.86
N HIS A 17 -1.60 -8.58 0.21
CA HIS A 17 -0.61 -9.43 0.86
C HIS A 17 0.61 -8.64 1.39
N LYS A 18 1.06 -7.60 0.68
CA LYS A 18 2.15 -6.73 1.18
C LYS A 18 1.75 -6.00 2.46
N VAL A 19 0.54 -5.41 2.50
CA VAL A 19 0.03 -4.69 3.67
C VAL A 19 -0.17 -5.66 4.84
N THR A 20 -0.81 -6.80 4.62
CA THR A 20 -1.00 -7.83 5.65
C THR A 20 0.33 -8.33 6.20
N ARG A 21 1.35 -8.51 5.36
CA ARG A 21 2.69 -8.89 5.81
C ARG A 21 3.31 -7.81 6.69
N ALA A 22 3.23 -6.53 6.30
CA ALA A 22 3.73 -5.44 7.13
C ALA A 22 3.02 -5.38 8.49
N LEU A 23 1.69 -5.52 8.51
CA LEU A 23 0.92 -5.60 9.76
C LEU A 23 1.36 -6.78 10.63
N SER A 24 1.61 -7.94 10.02
CA SER A 24 2.07 -9.15 10.71
C SER A 24 3.50 -9.03 11.25
N GLU A 25 4.34 -8.21 10.60
CA GLU A 25 5.69 -7.85 11.04
C GLU A 25 5.69 -6.78 12.16
N GLY A 26 4.52 -6.35 12.63
CA GLY A 26 4.36 -5.38 13.73
C GLY A 26 4.34 -3.92 13.30
N TRP A 27 4.24 -3.63 11.99
CA TRP A 27 4.05 -2.27 11.50
C TRP A 27 2.63 -1.78 11.81
N THR A 28 2.50 -0.47 12.00
CA THR A 28 1.20 0.18 12.21
C THR A 28 0.89 1.07 11.02
N LEU A 29 -0.35 1.03 10.55
CA LEU A 29 -0.77 1.86 9.42
C LEU A 29 -0.86 3.32 9.83
N HIS A 30 -0.37 4.20 8.96
CA HIS A 30 -0.41 5.64 9.12
C HIS A 30 -1.45 6.24 8.17
N GLY A 31 -2.66 6.40 8.71
CA GLY A 31 -3.78 7.06 8.00
C GLY A 31 -4.58 6.10 7.12
N SER A 32 -5.32 6.70 6.19
CA SER A 32 -6.19 5.98 5.25
C SER A 32 -5.46 5.63 3.96
N PRO A 33 -5.80 4.50 3.31
CA PRO A 33 -5.23 4.14 2.03
C PRO A 33 -5.53 5.19 0.96
N THR A 34 -4.60 5.37 0.03
CA THR A 34 -4.72 6.31 -1.09
C THR A 34 -4.90 5.54 -2.40
N TYR A 35 -5.77 6.04 -3.27
CA TYR A 35 -6.03 5.48 -4.60
C TYR A 35 -5.74 6.51 -5.69
N ALA A 36 -5.16 6.07 -6.80
CA ALA A 36 -4.93 6.89 -7.97
C ALA A 36 -5.06 6.07 -9.26
N PHE A 37 -5.71 6.63 -10.28
CA PHE A 37 -5.77 6.01 -11.59
C PHE A 37 -4.49 6.34 -12.38
N ASP A 38 -3.81 5.31 -12.89
CA ASP A 38 -2.65 5.46 -13.77
C ASP A 38 -3.12 5.42 -15.24
N GLY A 39 -3.12 6.58 -15.89
CA GLY A 39 -3.56 6.72 -17.28
C GLY A 39 -2.64 6.05 -18.32
N PHE A 40 -1.38 5.74 -17.96
CA PHE A 40 -0.45 5.06 -18.85
C PHE A 40 -0.72 3.55 -18.87
N THR A 41 -0.82 2.94 -17.69
CA THR A 41 -1.09 1.49 -17.56
C THR A 41 -2.58 1.14 -17.61
N LYS A 42 -3.47 2.15 -17.52
CA LYS A 42 -4.93 2.03 -17.41
C LYS A 42 -5.36 1.19 -16.21
N LYS A 43 -4.63 1.27 -15.10
CA LYS A 43 -4.88 0.52 -13.88
C LYS A 43 -5.09 1.45 -12.69
N MET A 44 -5.85 0.96 -11.71
CA MET A 44 -5.92 1.60 -10.40
C MET A 44 -4.67 1.23 -9.59
N ARG A 45 -4.09 2.23 -8.94
CA ARG A 45 -2.98 2.06 -8.00
C ARG A 45 -3.44 2.38 -6.59
N CYS A 46 -2.89 1.64 -5.65
CA CYS A 46 -3.18 1.74 -4.23
C CYS A 46 -1.89 2.04 -3.49
N ALA A 47 -2.01 2.80 -2.41
CA ALA A 47 -0.91 3.03 -1.51
C ALA A 47 -1.36 3.08 -0.05
N GLN A 48 -0.48 2.65 0.84
CA GLN A 48 -0.69 2.66 2.29
C GLN A 48 0.65 2.86 2.99
N ALA A 49 0.62 3.54 4.13
CA ALA A 49 1.75 3.70 5.03
C ALA A 49 1.47 3.01 6.36
#